data_AF-A0A7K5VFK4-F1
#
_entry.id   AF-A0A7K5VFK4-F1
#
_cell.length_a   1.000
_cell.length_b   1.000
_cell.length_c   1.000
_cell.angle_alpha   90.00
_cell.angle_beta   90.00
_cell.angle_gamma   90.00
#
_symmetry.space_group_name_H-M   'P 1'
#
loop_
_entity.id
_entity.type
_entity.pdbx_description
1 polymer ?
#
loop_
_entity_poly.entity_id
_entity_poly.type
_entity_poly.pdbx_seq_one_letter_code
_entity_poly.pdbx_strand_id
1 'polypeptide(L)'
;QADFLKGLPVYNKSNFSRFHADSVCKASNRRPSVYLPTREFPSEQIIVTEKTNILLRYLHQQWDKKNAAKKREQEPEPEPELDGENSAPPRKIARTGSQDMSEDT
;
A
#
# COMPACT_ATOMS: atom_id res chain seq x y z
N GLN A 1 16.05 2.30 -44.81
CA GLN A 1 15.84 0.89 -44.41
C GLN A 1 15.49 0.88 -42.91
N ALA A 2 14.59 0.01 -42.44
CA ALA A 2 13.99 0.10 -41.09
C ALA A 2 14.89 -0.45 -39.97
N ASP A 3 16.06 0.14 -39.76
CA ASP A 3 17.03 -0.29 -38.73
C ASP A 3 16.51 -0.15 -37.29
N PHE A 4 15.44 0.63 -37.08
CA PHE A 4 14.79 0.78 -35.77
C PHE A 4 14.09 -0.49 -35.26
N LEU A 5 13.85 -1.49 -36.12
CA LEU A 5 13.16 -2.74 -35.75
C LEU A 5 14.12 -3.86 -35.29
N LYS A 6 15.42 -3.59 -35.21
CA LYS A 6 16.43 -4.55 -34.75
C LYS A 6 16.61 -4.47 -33.23
N GLY A 7 17.10 -5.55 -32.62
CA GLY A 7 17.51 -5.56 -31.21
C GLY A 7 16.37 -5.64 -30.18
N LEU A 8 15.22 -6.20 -30.55
CA LEU A 8 14.11 -6.43 -29.61
C LEU A 8 14.55 -7.32 -28.42
N PRO A 9 13.97 -7.13 -27.22
CA PRO A 9 14.32 -7.93 -26.05
C PRO A 9 14.17 -9.44 -26.29
N VAL A 10 15.19 -10.20 -25.89
CA VAL A 10 15.19 -11.66 -25.93
C VAL A 10 15.40 -12.22 -24.52
N TYR A 11 14.31 -12.56 -23.86
CA TYR A 11 14.35 -13.23 -22.55
C TYR A 11 14.90 -14.66 -22.66
N ASN A 12 14.54 -15.37 -23.74
CA ASN A 12 15.09 -16.69 -24.06
C ASN A 12 15.03 -16.93 -25.59
N LYS A 13 16.18 -17.21 -26.20
CA LYS A 13 16.33 -17.44 -27.65
C LYS A 13 15.55 -18.67 -28.14
N SER A 14 15.23 -19.63 -27.27
CA SER A 14 14.53 -20.86 -27.66
C SER A 14 13.01 -20.74 -27.71
N ASN A 15 12.41 -19.71 -27.09
CA ASN A 15 10.96 -19.62 -26.90
C ASN A 15 10.14 -19.73 -28.20
N PHE A 16 10.68 -19.21 -29.30
CA PHE A 16 10.01 -19.20 -30.61
C PHE A 16 10.83 -19.85 -31.73
N SER A 17 12.02 -20.39 -31.44
CA SER A 17 12.92 -20.93 -32.47
C SER A 17 12.38 -22.19 -33.16
N ARG A 18 11.41 -22.88 -32.55
CA ARG A 18 10.79 -24.12 -33.04
C ARG A 18 9.30 -23.96 -33.36
N PHE A 19 8.78 -22.73 -33.30
CA PHE A 19 7.37 -22.48 -33.58
C PHE A 19 7.11 -22.63 -35.08
N HIS A 20 6.23 -23.56 -35.46
CA HIS A 20 5.80 -23.78 -36.84
C HIS A 20 4.28 -23.71 -36.91
N ALA A 21 3.74 -22.70 -37.60
CA ALA A 21 2.30 -22.50 -37.75
C ALA A 21 1.63 -23.60 -38.61
N ASP A 22 2.39 -24.21 -39.52
CA ASP A 22 1.90 -25.20 -40.50
C ASP A 22 2.09 -26.66 -40.05
N SER A 23 2.63 -26.89 -38.86
CA SER A 23 2.71 -28.25 -38.31
C SER A 23 1.29 -28.76 -38.13
N VAL A 24 0.93 -29.79 -38.91
CA VAL A 24 -0.39 -30.41 -39.18
C VAL A 24 -1.17 -30.89 -37.94
N CYS A 25 -1.35 -30.03 -36.94
CA CYS A 25 -2.22 -30.19 -35.81
C CYS A 25 -3.20 -29.02 -35.86
N LYS A 26 -4.41 -29.31 -36.32
CA LYS A 26 -5.63 -28.50 -36.20
C LYS A 26 -5.48 -27.43 -35.11
N ALA A 27 -5.14 -26.20 -35.51
CA ALA A 27 -5.00 -25.03 -34.63
C ALA A 27 -6.36 -24.53 -34.11
N SER A 28 -7.31 -25.44 -33.92
CA SER A 28 -8.70 -25.16 -33.60
C SER A 28 -9.21 -26.27 -32.68
N ASN A 29 -9.57 -25.87 -31.47
CA ASN A 29 -10.58 -26.49 -30.59
C ASN A 29 -10.13 -27.32 -29.37
N ARG A 30 -8.85 -27.43 -29.02
CA ARG A 30 -8.53 -27.77 -27.61
C ARG A 30 -8.44 -26.49 -26.81
N ARG A 31 -9.57 -26.10 -26.21
CA ARG A 31 -9.58 -25.12 -25.12
C ARG A 31 -8.52 -25.56 -24.10
N PRO A 32 -7.66 -24.66 -23.58
CA PRO A 32 -6.79 -25.00 -22.47
C PRO A 32 -7.61 -25.68 -21.36
N SER A 33 -7.00 -26.67 -20.70
CA SER A 33 -7.64 -27.32 -19.56
C SER A 33 -8.03 -26.25 -18.53
N VAL A 34 -9.27 -26.31 -18.06
CA VAL A 34 -9.76 -25.39 -17.03
C VAL A 34 -9.16 -25.78 -15.68
N TYR A 35 -8.70 -24.80 -14.90
CA TYR A 35 -8.29 -25.01 -13.52
C TYR A 35 -9.52 -25.28 -12.65
N LEU A 36 -9.60 -26.46 -12.04
CA LEU A 36 -10.59 -26.81 -11.02
C LEU A 36 -9.89 -26.77 -9.65
N PRO A 37 -10.09 -25.70 -8.84
CA PRO A 37 -9.54 -25.64 -7.49
C PRO A 37 -10.13 -26.76 -6.63
N THR A 38 -9.28 -27.62 -6.06
CA THR A 38 -9.70 -28.73 -5.16
C THR A 38 -9.37 -28.49 -3.70
N ARG A 39 -8.59 -27.45 -3.42
CA ARG A 39 -8.15 -27.05 -2.09
C ARG A 39 -8.39 -25.57 -1.94
N GLU A 40 -8.89 -25.18 -0.79
CA GLU A 40 -9.02 -23.78 -0.43
C GLU A 40 -7.74 -23.28 0.24
N PHE A 41 -7.32 -22.08 -0.16
CA PHE A 41 -6.21 -21.36 0.45
C PHE A 41 -6.73 -19.98 0.88
N PRO A 42 -6.59 -19.60 2.15
CA PRO A 42 -7.09 -18.31 2.62
C PRO A 42 -6.27 -17.16 2.01
N SER A 43 -6.94 -16.08 1.65
CA SER A 43 -6.26 -14.84 1.23
C SER A 43 -5.61 -14.17 2.43
N GLU A 44 -4.37 -13.71 2.26
CA GLU A 44 -3.64 -12.97 3.30
C GLU A 44 -4.24 -11.57 3.56
N GLN A 45 -4.75 -10.93 2.51
CA GLN A 45 -5.31 -9.58 2.56
C GLN A 45 -6.62 -9.51 1.79
N ILE A 46 -7.48 -8.56 2.19
CA ILE A 46 -8.75 -8.27 1.51
C ILE A 46 -8.77 -6.83 1.02
N ILE A 47 -9.35 -6.61 -0.15
CA ILE A 47 -9.57 -5.26 -0.69
C ILE A 47 -10.84 -4.71 -0.04
N VAL A 48 -10.71 -3.62 0.70
CA VAL A 48 -11.83 -2.91 1.32
C VAL A 48 -12.02 -1.53 0.71
N THR A 49 -13.26 -1.12 0.54
CA THR A 49 -13.60 0.24 0.12
C THR A 49 -13.85 1.12 1.35
N GLU A 50 -13.47 2.39 1.26
CA GLU A 50 -13.82 3.34 2.32
C GLU A 50 -15.33 3.55 2.37
N LYS A 51 -15.92 3.38 3.56
CA LYS A 51 -17.36 3.57 3.78
C LYS A 51 -17.81 5.04 3.76
N THR A 52 -16.88 5.98 3.81
CA THR A 52 -17.22 7.40 3.97
C THR A 52 -17.68 8.01 2.67
N ASN A 53 -18.77 8.76 2.71
CA ASN A 53 -19.22 9.54 1.57
C ASN A 53 -18.13 10.54 1.14
N ILE A 54 -17.89 10.65 -0.17
CA ILE A 54 -16.81 11.46 -0.72
C ILE A 54 -16.94 12.96 -0.39
N LEU A 55 -18.17 13.48 -0.31
CA LEU A 55 -18.41 14.88 0.03
C LEU A 55 -18.08 15.14 1.50
N LEU A 56 -18.53 14.26 2.40
CA LEU A 56 -18.23 14.37 3.84
C LEU A 56 -16.73 14.25 4.12
N ARG A 57 -16.05 13.30 3.46
CA ARG A 57 -14.60 13.15 3.56
C ARG A 57 -13.87 14.44 3.15
N TYR A 58 -14.31 15.06 2.05
CA TYR A 58 -13.75 16.34 1.60
C TYR A 58 -13.98 17.47 2.61
N LEU A 59 -15.21 17.63 3.11
CA LEU A 59 -15.54 18.68 4.07
C LEU A 59 -14.77 18.53 5.39
N HIS A 60 -14.70 17.32 5.95
CA HIS A 60 -13.89 17.04 7.14
C HIS A 60 -12.41 17.34 6.89
N GLN A 61 -11.86 16.93 5.75
CA GLN A 61 -10.47 17.21 5.40
C GLN A 61 -10.19 18.71 5.31
N GLN A 62 -11.09 19.51 4.74
CA GLN A 62 -10.95 20.97 4.69
C GLN A 62 -11.03 21.59 6.09
N TRP A 63 -11.96 21.11 6.91
CA TRP A 63 -12.13 21.57 8.29
C TRP A 63 -10.90 21.29 9.16
N ASP A 64 -10.39 20.05 9.11
CA ASP A 64 -9.21 19.63 9.87
C ASP A 64 -7.96 20.41 9.45
N LYS A 65 -7.77 20.64 8.15
CA LYS A 65 -6.68 21.49 7.63
C LYS A 65 -6.76 22.92 8.18
N LYS A 66 -7.96 23.52 8.20
CA LYS A 66 -8.17 24.88 8.72
C LYS A 66 -7.89 24.98 10.22
N ASN A 67 -8.23 23.94 10.98
CA ASN A 67 -8.05 23.93 12.43
C ASN A 67 -6.65 23.48 12.87
N ALA A 68 -5.94 22.72 12.04
CA ALA A 68 -4.54 22.37 12.29
C ALA A 68 -3.64 23.61 12.33
N ALA A 69 -3.93 24.63 11.52
CA ALA A 69 -3.22 25.91 11.55
C ALA A 69 -3.41 26.64 12.89
N LYS A 70 -4.64 26.67 13.42
CA LYS A 70 -4.97 27.32 14.69
C LYS A 70 -4.31 26.67 15.91
N LYS A 71 -4.10 25.35 15.87
CA LYS A 71 -3.40 24.62 16.96
C LYS A 71 -1.89 24.84 16.95
N ARG A 72 -1.30 25.33 15.85
CA ARG A 72 0.13 25.63 15.75
C ARG A 72 0.49 27.04 16.20
N GLU A 73 -0.43 27.99 16.04
CA GLU A 73 -0.27 29.40 16.47
C GLU A 73 -0.72 29.68 17.90
N GLN A 74 -1.28 28.70 18.61
CA GLN A 74 -1.57 28.86 20.03
C GLN A 74 -0.24 28.86 20.79
N GLU A 75 0.34 30.04 20.99
CA GLU A 75 1.28 30.27 22.09
C GLU A 75 0.64 29.74 23.39
N PRO A 76 1.43 29.18 24.30
CA PRO A 76 0.94 28.87 25.64
C PRO A 76 0.62 30.18 26.35
N GLU A 77 -0.62 30.63 26.24
CA GLU A 77 -1.20 31.63 27.15
C GLU A 77 -0.94 31.17 28.59
N PRO A 78 -0.40 32.02 29.48
CA PRO A 78 -0.27 31.68 30.89
C PRO A 78 -1.67 31.49 31.45
N GLU A 79 -1.95 30.27 31.94
CA GLU A 79 -3.22 29.93 32.57
C GLU A 79 -3.54 30.95 33.67
N PRO A 80 -4.73 31.59 33.69
CA PRO A 80 -5.20 32.23 34.90
C PRO A 80 -5.46 31.13 35.93
N GLU A 81 -4.77 31.24 37.08
CA GLU A 81 -4.96 30.41 38.26
C GLU A 81 -6.46 30.35 38.60
N LEU A 82 -7.09 29.21 38.31
CA LEU A 82 -8.39 28.85 38.85
C LEU A 82 -8.26 27.46 39.46
N ASP A 83 -8.19 27.45 40.79
CA ASP A 83 -8.34 26.29 41.66
C ASP A 83 -9.47 25.37 41.18
N GLY A 84 -9.15 24.11 40.93
CA GLY A 84 -10.12 23.11 40.54
C GLY A 84 -9.47 21.82 40.09
N GLU A 85 -9.31 20.92 41.04
CA GLU A 85 -8.65 19.62 40.90
C GLU A 85 -9.08 18.82 39.65
N ASN A 86 -8.10 18.13 39.07
CA ASN A 86 -8.23 16.96 38.19
C ASN A 86 -8.44 17.19 36.69
N SER A 87 -7.36 17.59 36.00
CA SER A 87 -7.06 17.04 34.66
C SER A 87 -5.57 17.18 34.34
N ALA A 88 -4.78 16.16 34.67
CA ALA A 88 -3.37 16.13 34.29
C ALA A 88 -3.25 15.99 32.75
N PRO A 89 -2.51 16.86 32.05
CA PRO A 89 -2.33 16.76 30.60
C PRO A 89 -1.50 15.53 30.24
N PRO A 90 -1.69 14.92 29.06
CA PRO A 90 -0.98 13.70 28.67
C PRO A 90 0.52 14.00 28.57
N ARG A 91 1.30 13.52 29.55
CA ARG A 91 2.76 13.60 29.52
C ARG A 91 3.25 12.74 28.35
N LYS A 92 3.80 13.40 27.32
CA LYS A 92 4.60 12.75 26.28
C LYS A 92 5.76 12.01 26.96
N ILE A 93 5.72 10.69 26.95
CA ILE A 93 6.86 9.85 27.31
C ILE A 93 7.78 9.79 26.09
N ALA A 94 9.02 10.25 26.25
CA ALA A 94 10.07 10.01 25.26
C ALA A 94 10.33 8.50 25.17
N ARG A 95 10.42 7.97 23.95
CA ARG A 95 10.81 6.58 23.72
C ARG A 95 12.27 6.44 24.18
N THR A 96 12.47 5.97 25.41
CA THR A 96 13.80 5.61 25.92
C THR A 96 14.30 4.45 25.06
N GLY A 97 15.30 4.73 24.22
CA GLY A 97 16.16 3.70 23.66
C GLY A 97 16.99 3.09 24.78
N SER A 98 17.11 1.77 24.74
CA SER A 98 18.14 0.89 25.33
C SER A 98 17.43 -0.47 25.48
N GLN A 99 17.85 -1.53 24.81
CA GLN A 99 19.13 -2.16 25.13
C GLN A 99 19.63 -2.95 23.91
N ASP A 100 20.77 -2.52 23.37
CA ASP A 100 21.69 -3.42 22.68
C ASP A 100 22.03 -4.56 23.64
N MET A 101 21.69 -5.79 23.29
CA MET A 101 22.27 -6.95 23.93
C MET A 101 23.54 -7.30 23.15
N SER A 102 24.63 -7.11 23.87
CA SER A 102 26.01 -7.46 23.57
C SER A 102 26.21 -8.93 23.18
N GLU A 103 27.33 -9.13 22.49
CA GLU A 103 27.90 -10.34 21.89
C GLU A 103 28.00 -11.61 22.78
N ASP A 104 28.30 -12.69 22.06
CA ASP A 104 28.90 -13.98 22.42
C ASP A 104 28.00 -15.13 22.93
N THR A 105 27.66 -16.03 22.00
CA THR A 105 28.26 -17.39 21.92
C THR A 105 28.17 -17.92 20.48
#